data_AF-A0A919YHI6-F1
#
_entry.id   AF-A0A919YHI6-F1
#
_cell.length_a   1.000
_cell.length_b   1.000
_cell.length_c   1.000
_cell.angle_alpha   90.00
_cell.angle_beta   90.00
_cell.angle_gamma   90.00
#
_symmetry.space_group_name_H-M   'P 1'
#
loop_
_entity.id
_entity.type
_entity.pdbx_description
1 polymer ?
#
loop_
_entity_poly.entity_id
_entity_poly.type
_entity_poly.pdbx_seq_one_letter_code
_entity_poly.pdbx_strand_id
1 'polypeptide(L)'
;MLNTDQGARYFGEFGIGLNPYIENPMKDTLFDEKIFGSYHFTPGCVPFSSPGNDNWSELHWDIVNIQRPEYGGGEMWFDDILIRKDGIFIPETLLGLNPENLK
;
A
#
# COMPACT_ATOMS: atom_id res chain seq x y z
N MET A 1 10.49 -4.18 17.51
CA MET A 1 9.28 -4.30 16.67
C MET A 1 9.19 -5.68 16.03
N LEU A 2 10.04 -6.08 15.08
CA LEU A 2 9.93 -7.41 14.44
C LEU A 2 10.28 -8.63 15.33
N ASN A 3 10.55 -8.42 16.62
CA ASN A 3 10.78 -9.47 17.63
C ASN A 3 9.65 -9.50 18.68
N THR A 4 8.58 -8.73 18.51
CA THR A 4 7.49 -8.63 19.48
C THR A 4 6.83 -9.99 19.71
N ASP A 5 6.52 -10.71 18.64
CA ASP A 5 5.93 -12.05 18.66
C ASP A 5 6.22 -12.78 17.33
N GLN A 6 5.67 -13.99 17.18
CA GLN A 6 5.85 -14.80 15.96
C GLN A 6 5.22 -14.14 14.72
N GLY A 7 4.07 -13.49 14.85
CA GLY A 7 3.34 -12.88 13.74
C GLY A 7 3.97 -11.57 13.24
N ALA A 8 4.78 -10.90 14.07
CA ALA A 8 5.43 -9.62 13.77
C ALA A 8 6.39 -9.64 12.56
N ARG A 9 6.72 -10.83 12.02
CA ARG A 9 7.62 -11.03 10.86
C ARG A 9 6.89 -11.41 9.57
N TYR A 10 5.57 -11.48 9.62
CA TYR A 10 4.71 -11.78 8.48
C TYR A 10 3.83 -10.56 8.18
N PHE A 11 3.39 -10.43 6.93
CA PHE A 11 2.52 -9.32 6.54
C PHE A 11 1.05 -9.63 6.89
N GLY A 12 0.41 -8.74 7.62
CA GLY A 12 -1.01 -8.75 7.94
C GLY A 12 -1.86 -8.09 6.85
N GLU A 13 -1.32 -7.04 6.23
CA GLU A 13 -2.03 -6.21 5.25
C GLU A 13 -1.10 -5.79 4.11
N PHE A 14 -1.71 -5.64 2.94
CA PHE A 14 -1.17 -5.00 1.75
C PHE A 14 -2.23 -4.02 1.22
N GLY A 15 -1.88 -2.74 1.15
CA GLY A 15 -2.78 -1.69 0.70
C GLY A 15 -2.16 -0.82 -0.39
N ILE A 16 -3.02 -0.19 -1.19
CA ILE A 16 -2.62 0.69 -2.28
C ILE A 16 -3.26 2.06 -2.07
N GLY A 17 -2.43 3.11 -2.04
CA GLY A 17 -2.86 4.49 -1.87
C GLY A 17 -3.42 5.07 -3.17
N LEU A 18 -4.63 5.64 -3.09
CA LEU A 18 -5.40 6.14 -4.24
C LEU A 18 -5.84 7.60 -4.09
N ASN A 19 -5.57 8.27 -2.97
CA ASN A 19 -6.08 9.62 -2.71
C ASN A 19 -5.27 10.65 -3.52
N PRO A 20 -5.86 11.32 -4.52
CA PRO A 20 -5.13 12.20 -5.43
C PRO A 20 -4.90 13.61 -4.84
N TYR A 21 -5.42 13.89 -3.65
CA TYR A 21 -5.28 15.19 -2.98
C TYR A 21 -4.17 15.23 -1.92
N ILE A 22 -3.62 14.07 -1.53
CA ILE A 22 -2.47 13.99 -0.62
C ILE A 22 -1.23 13.80 -1.48
N GLU A 23 -0.52 14.89 -1.73
CA GLU A 23 0.58 14.92 -2.69
C GLU A 23 1.96 14.74 -2.06
N ASN A 24 2.10 14.90 -0.75
CA ASN A 24 3.39 14.87 -0.07
C ASN A 24 3.28 14.16 1.28
N PRO A 25 4.35 13.45 1.72
CA PRO A 25 4.38 12.85 3.05
C PRO A 25 4.12 13.88 4.14
N MET A 26 3.12 13.58 4.98
CA MET A 26 2.73 14.35 6.15
C MET A 26 3.48 13.92 7.41
N LYS A 27 4.23 12.80 7.35
CA LYS A 27 4.84 12.13 8.51
C LYS A 27 3.78 11.65 9.50
N ASP A 28 2.65 11.25 8.95
CA ASP A 28 1.52 10.68 9.66
C ASP A 28 1.03 9.50 8.81
N THR A 29 1.21 8.28 9.34
CA THR A 29 0.89 7.04 8.64
C THR A 29 -0.53 7.02 8.11
N LEU A 30 -1.49 7.59 8.83
CA LEU A 30 -2.90 7.61 8.44
C LEU A 30 -3.14 8.32 7.10
N PHE A 31 -2.35 9.37 6.83
CA PHE A 31 -2.42 10.11 5.57
C PHE A 31 -1.45 9.56 4.53
N ASP A 32 -0.25 9.18 4.96
CA ASP A 32 0.82 8.75 4.08
C ASP A 32 0.47 7.45 3.33
N GLU A 33 -0.21 6.52 3.99
CA GLU A 33 -0.69 5.27 3.36
C GLU A 33 -1.73 5.51 2.26
N LYS A 34 -2.41 6.67 2.28
CA LYS A 34 -3.47 7.00 1.33
C LYS A 34 -2.96 7.74 0.09
N ILE A 35 -1.73 8.26 0.10
CA ILE A 35 -1.14 9.04 -0.99
C ILE A 35 -1.30 8.32 -2.34
N PHE A 36 -1.80 9.01 -3.36
CA PHE A 36 -1.86 8.44 -4.69
C PHE A 36 -0.47 7.98 -5.18
N GLY A 37 -0.42 6.76 -5.72
CA GLY A 37 0.82 6.16 -6.19
C GLY A 37 1.66 5.55 -5.06
N SER A 38 1.18 5.54 -3.81
CA SER A 38 1.79 4.77 -2.73
C SER A 38 1.24 3.34 -2.65
N TYR A 39 1.94 2.50 -1.92
CA TYR A 39 1.44 1.25 -1.37
C TYR A 39 2.05 1.07 0.02
N HIS A 40 1.46 0.20 0.84
CA HIS A 40 2.03 -0.17 2.12
C HIS A 40 1.97 -1.67 2.33
N PHE A 41 2.98 -2.16 3.05
CA PHE A 41 2.96 -3.48 3.67
C PHE A 41 3.00 -3.33 5.17
N THR A 42 2.26 -4.20 5.85
CA THR A 42 2.08 -4.10 7.29
C THR A 42 2.58 -5.35 7.99
N PRO A 43 3.83 -5.40 8.48
CA PRO A 43 4.26 -6.45 9.38
C PRO A 43 3.37 -6.54 10.62
N GLY A 44 2.99 -7.76 10.97
CA GLY A 44 2.16 -8.07 12.12
C GLY A 44 0.68 -8.25 11.78
N CYS A 45 -0.17 -7.76 12.66
CA CYS A 45 -1.54 -8.15 12.83
C CYS A 45 -2.41 -7.72 11.66
N VAL A 46 -3.29 -8.61 11.24
CA VAL A 46 -4.45 -8.27 10.42
C VAL A 46 -5.56 -7.70 11.30
N PRO A 47 -6.31 -6.66 10.87
CA PRO A 47 -7.46 -6.18 11.62
C PRO A 47 -8.47 -7.30 11.90
N PHE A 48 -8.97 -7.36 13.13
CA PHE A 48 -9.96 -8.36 13.56
C PHE A 48 -11.16 -8.36 12.60
N SER A 49 -11.60 -9.54 12.13
CA SER A 49 -12.63 -9.78 11.11
C SER A 49 -12.23 -9.63 9.63
N SER A 50 -10.97 -9.34 9.31
CA SER A 50 -10.52 -9.33 7.92
C SER A 50 -10.52 -10.75 7.34
N PRO A 51 -11.19 -11.00 6.21
CA PRO A 51 -11.22 -12.33 5.59
C PRO A 51 -9.88 -12.69 4.97
N GLY A 52 -9.42 -13.93 5.19
CA GLY A 52 -8.33 -14.53 4.41
C GLY A 52 -6.91 -14.36 4.94
N ASN A 53 -6.72 -13.75 6.13
CA ASN A 53 -5.44 -13.74 6.82
C ASN A 53 -5.66 -13.98 8.32
N ASP A 54 -4.95 -14.96 8.88
CA ASP A 54 -5.01 -15.31 10.31
C ASP A 54 -3.72 -14.88 11.06
N ASN A 55 -2.90 -14.02 10.46
CA ASN A 55 -1.68 -13.54 11.09
C ASN A 55 -1.99 -12.65 12.29
N TRP A 56 -1.95 -13.25 13.47
CA TRP A 56 -2.11 -12.54 14.74
C TRP A 56 -0.76 -12.03 15.25
N SER A 57 -0.73 -10.78 15.71
CA SER A 57 0.43 -10.13 16.33
C SER A 57 -0.02 -8.97 17.22
N GLU A 58 0.82 -8.55 18.17
CA GLU A 58 0.65 -7.28 18.89
C GLU A 58 1.19 -6.09 18.08
N LEU A 59 1.98 -6.34 17.04
CA LEU A 59 2.48 -5.33 16.13
C LEU A 59 1.46 -5.11 14.99
N HIS A 60 1.25 -3.87 14.58
CA HIS A 60 0.65 -3.53 13.29
C HIS A 60 1.35 -2.26 12.83
N TRP A 61 2.19 -2.37 11.81
CA TRP A 61 3.10 -1.29 11.44
C TRP A 61 3.14 -1.06 9.93
N ASP A 62 2.49 -0.02 9.45
CA ASP A 62 2.45 0.27 8.02
C ASP A 62 3.75 0.92 7.55
N ILE A 63 4.37 0.28 6.56
CA ILE A 63 5.56 0.78 5.89
C ILE A 63 5.15 1.23 4.50
N VAL A 64 5.09 2.55 4.31
CA VAL A 64 4.61 3.19 3.09
C VAL A 64 5.76 3.38 2.09
N ASN A 65 5.51 3.05 0.82
CA ASN A 65 6.40 3.32 -0.30
C ASN A 65 5.65 4.06 -1.42
N ILE A 66 6.21 5.18 -1.90
CA ILE A 66 5.62 5.98 -2.98
C ILE A 66 6.35 5.64 -4.28
N GLN A 67 5.60 5.19 -5.29
CA GLN A 67 6.15 4.77 -6.59
C GLN A 67 6.01 5.84 -7.67
N ARG A 68 5.73 7.11 -7.35
CA ARG A 68 5.73 8.19 -8.36
C ARG A 68 7.16 8.55 -8.77
N PRO A 69 7.40 9.06 -10.00
CA PRO A 69 8.74 9.35 -10.51
C PRO A 69 9.59 10.22 -9.57
N GLU A 70 8.99 11.23 -8.94
CA GLU A 70 9.66 12.15 -8.01
C GLU A 70 10.14 11.48 -6.71
N TYR A 71 9.68 10.25 -6.43
CA TYR A 71 10.13 9.40 -5.32
C TYR A 71 10.97 8.20 -5.78
N GLY A 72 11.37 8.16 -7.06
CA GLY A 72 12.19 7.08 -7.64
C GLY A 72 11.43 6.13 -8.57
N GLY A 73 10.12 6.30 -8.71
CA GLY A 73 9.30 5.48 -9.61
C GLY A 73 9.07 4.06 -9.10
N GLY A 74 8.60 3.19 -9.97
CA GLY A 74 8.50 1.75 -9.68
C GLY A 74 7.41 1.04 -10.47
N GLU A 75 7.41 -0.27 -10.35
CA GLU A 75 6.42 -1.14 -11.00
C GLU A 75 5.75 -2.05 -9.96
N MET A 76 4.49 -2.39 -10.21
CA MET A 76 3.72 -3.36 -9.44
C MET A 76 3.19 -4.41 -10.42
N TRP A 77 3.55 -5.67 -10.17
CA TRP A 77 3.24 -6.81 -11.02
C TRP A 77 2.44 -7.84 -10.23
N PHE A 78 1.28 -8.28 -10.76
CA PHE A 78 0.52 -9.41 -10.22
C PHE A 78 0.45 -10.50 -11.28
N ASP A 79 0.88 -11.73 -10.94
CA ASP A 79 0.85 -12.89 -11.82
C ASP A 79 1.36 -12.58 -13.25
N ASP A 80 2.53 -11.93 -13.34
CA ASP A 80 3.18 -11.48 -14.58
C ASP A 80 2.46 -10.36 -15.37
N ILE A 81 1.42 -9.76 -14.80
CA ILE A 81 0.72 -8.60 -15.38
C ILE A 81 1.23 -7.32 -14.71
N LEU A 82 1.72 -6.36 -15.50
CA LEU A 82 2.04 -5.02 -15.01
C LEU A 82 0.75 -4.28 -14.66
N ILE A 83 0.48 -4.14 -13.36
CA ILE A 83 -0.72 -3.50 -12.83
C ILE A 83 -0.55 -2.00 -12.70
N ARG A 84 0.64 -1.55 -12.27
CA ARG A 84 0.95 -0.14 -12.04
C ARG A 84 2.40 0.16 -12.44
N LYS A 85 2.61 1.29 -13.12
CA LYS A 85 3.94 1.83 -13.40
C LYS A 85 3.99 3.30 -13.02
N ASP A 86 4.99 3.65 -12.24
CA ASP A 86 5.25 5.01 -11.76
C ASP A 86 4.03 5.68 -11.09
N GLY A 87 3.27 4.87 -10.35
CA GLY A 87 2.03 5.28 -9.67
C GLY A 87 0.76 5.20 -10.51
N ILE A 88 0.85 4.98 -11.83
CA ILE A 88 -0.30 4.94 -12.76
C ILE A 88 -0.72 3.49 -13.06
N PHE A 89 -2.00 3.18 -12.92
CA PHE A 89 -2.57 1.89 -13.30
C PHE A 89 -2.60 1.73 -14.82
N ILE A 90 -2.23 0.54 -15.29
CA ILE A 90 -2.02 0.23 -16.71
C ILE A 90 -3.18 -0.57 -17.33
N PRO A 91 -3.71 -1.64 -16.70
CA PRO A 91 -4.79 -2.42 -17.30
C PRO A 91 -6.05 -1.59 -17.51
N GLU A 92 -6.74 -1.80 -18.64
CA GLU A 92 -7.98 -1.07 -19.00
C GLU A 92 -9.02 -1.11 -17.88
N THR A 93 -9.18 -2.27 -17.24
CA THR A 93 -10.11 -2.50 -16.13
C THR A 93 -9.78 -1.71 -14.86
N LEU A 94 -8.56 -1.15 -14.75
CA LEU A 94 -8.08 -0.43 -13.58
C LEU A 94 -7.84 1.06 -13.85
N LEU A 95 -8.02 1.55 -15.10
CA LEU A 95 -7.81 2.96 -15.43
C LEU A 95 -8.68 3.90 -14.60
N GLY A 96 -9.87 3.46 -14.17
CA GLY A 96 -10.74 4.24 -13.28
C GLY A 96 -10.13 4.55 -11.90
N LEU A 97 -9.03 3.90 -11.52
CA LEU A 97 -8.32 4.16 -10.26
C LEU A 97 -7.20 5.22 -10.40
N ASN A 98 -6.98 5.73 -11.61
CA ASN A 98 -6.01 6.78 -11.88
C ASN A 98 -6.51 8.16 -11.41
N PRO A 99 -5.60 9.11 -11.10
CA PRO A 99 -5.92 10.27 -10.29
C PRO A 99 -6.83 11.26 -11.03
N GLU A 100 -6.84 11.27 -12.36
CA GLU A 100 -7.76 12.06 -13.18
C GLU A 100 -9.23 11.65 -13.01
N ASN A 101 -9.50 10.41 -12.60
CA ASN A 101 -10.85 9.87 -12.40
C ASN A 101 -11.33 9.98 -10.96
N LEU A 102 -10.45 10.39 -10.04
CA LEU A 102 -10.70 10.44 -8.60
C LEU A 102 -10.65 11.88 -8.03
N LYS A 103 -10.52 12.89 -8.91
CA LYS A 103 -10.46 14.32 -8.56
C LYS A 103 -11.79 15.04 -8.73
#